data_AF-A0A2V2G4H3-F1
#
_entry.id   AF-A0A2V2G4H3-F1
#
_cell.length_a   1.000
_cell.length_b   1.000
_cell.length_c   1.000
_cell.angle_alpha   90.00
_cell.angle_beta   90.00
_cell.angle_gamma   90.00
#
_symmetry.space_group_name_H-M   'P 1'
#
loop_
_entity.id
_entity.type
_entity.pdbx_description
1 polymer ?
#
loop_
_entity_poly.entity_id
_entity_poly.type
_entity_poly.pdbx_seq_one_letter_code
_entity_poly.pdbx_strand_id
1 'polypeptide(L)'
;MSLNHHLPLMRSALKQLTDFGKDAPLTPASAGEDVPCTRLLVAQGMENLIEHITLFDACLTEDTPFMKHFIGCLQGLRDDDTGSEQIFEDMVIFFREKALRLPPSRQTPIEREIMLQFEISQMNEDPESMVRLWYWEFLPTLVQHDFLRALGLDRRSGQEYLHAVTGVCLNS
;
A
#
# COMPACT_ATOMS: atom_id res chain seq x y z
N MET A 1 -11.20 -5.93 -10.28
CA MET A 1 -10.16 -6.98 -10.20
C MET A 1 -9.84 -7.20 -8.73
N SER A 2 -9.93 -8.44 -8.23
CA SER A 2 -9.76 -8.77 -6.79
C SER A 2 -8.40 -9.44 -6.53
N LEU A 3 -7.76 -9.12 -5.41
CA LEU A 3 -6.51 -9.77 -4.95
C LEU A 3 -6.74 -11.26 -4.70
N ASN A 4 -7.89 -11.64 -4.15
CA ASN A 4 -8.20 -13.04 -3.87
C ASN A 4 -8.17 -13.91 -5.12
N HIS A 5 -8.51 -13.36 -6.29
CA HIS A 5 -8.35 -14.05 -7.57
C HIS A 5 -6.88 -14.39 -7.89
N HIS A 6 -5.94 -13.57 -7.41
CA HIS A 6 -4.50 -13.71 -7.63
C HIS A 6 -3.74 -14.34 -6.45
N LEU A 7 -4.45 -14.86 -5.45
CA LEU A 7 -3.85 -15.48 -4.27
C LEU A 7 -2.79 -16.57 -4.58
N PRO A 8 -2.97 -17.47 -5.58
CA PRO A 8 -1.93 -18.44 -5.93
C PRO A 8 -0.62 -17.78 -6.39
N LEU A 9 -0.72 -16.70 -7.16
CA LEU A 9 0.44 -15.93 -7.64
C LEU A 9 1.15 -15.24 -6.47
N MET A 10 0.39 -14.59 -5.58
CA MET A 10 0.93 -13.94 -4.38
C MET A 10 1.68 -14.93 -3.48
N ARG A 11 1.13 -16.13 -3.25
CA ARG A 11 1.80 -17.19 -2.47
C ARG A 11 3.09 -17.67 -3.13
N SER A 12 3.09 -17.81 -4.46
CA SER A 12 4.29 -18.18 -5.23
C SER A 12 5.37 -17.10 -5.11
N ALA A 13 5.00 -15.83 -5.27
CA ALA A 13 5.91 -14.70 -5.15
C ALA A 13 6.49 -14.58 -3.72
N LEU A 14 5.65 -14.73 -2.68
CA LEU A 14 6.10 -14.76 -1.28
C LEU A 14 7.16 -15.83 -1.07
N LYS A 15 6.95 -17.03 -1.59
CA LYS A 15 7.94 -18.11 -1.50
C LYS A 15 9.29 -17.69 -2.11
N GLN A 16 9.29 -17.12 -3.32
CA GLN A 16 10.51 -16.63 -3.98
C GLN A 16 11.20 -15.50 -3.20
N LEU A 17 10.43 -14.59 -2.60
CA LEU A 17 10.96 -13.52 -1.76
C LEU A 17 11.67 -14.08 -0.52
N THR A 18 11.10 -15.12 0.11
CA THR A 18 11.60 -15.73 1.35
C THR A 18 12.69 -16.79 1.17
N ASP A 19 12.76 -17.47 0.02
CA ASP A 19 13.80 -18.46 -0.24
C ASP A 19 15.16 -17.81 -0.57
N PHE A 20 15.16 -16.53 -0.91
CA PHE A 20 16.37 -15.72 -1.06
C PHE A 20 17.01 -15.44 0.32
N GLY A 21 18.27 -15.84 0.50
CA GLY A 21 19.02 -15.63 1.75
C GLY A 21 19.26 -16.88 2.60
N LYS A 22 18.73 -18.06 2.24
CA LYS A 22 19.15 -19.33 2.87
C LYS A 22 20.58 -19.73 2.51
N ASP A 23 21.09 -19.25 1.38
CA ASP A 23 22.44 -19.55 0.87
C ASP A 23 23.39 -18.33 0.82
N ALA A 24 22.95 -17.15 1.31
CA ALA A 24 23.78 -15.95 1.32
C ALA A 24 24.65 -15.92 2.60
N PRO A 25 25.98 -15.71 2.50
CA PRO A 25 26.83 -15.59 3.69
C PRO A 25 26.37 -14.41 4.55
N LEU A 26 26.07 -14.67 5.82
CA LEU A 26 25.87 -13.65 6.83
C LEU A 26 27.23 -12.97 7.12
N THR A 27 27.65 -12.04 6.28
CA THR A 27 28.68 -11.06 6.65
C THR A 27 27.98 -9.76 7.06
N PRO A 28 28.07 -9.35 8.34
CA PRO A 28 27.55 -8.08 8.80
C PRO A 28 28.54 -7.00 8.35
N ALA A 29 28.30 -6.41 7.17
CA ALA A 29 29.02 -5.22 6.75
C ALA A 29 28.39 -4.00 7.45
N SER A 30 29.04 -3.57 8.53
CA SER A 30 29.02 -2.21 9.09
C SER A 30 27.65 -1.57 9.35
N ALA A 31 27.25 -1.58 10.63
CA ALA A 31 26.15 -0.81 11.18
C ALA A 31 26.29 0.70 10.90
N GLY A 32 25.55 1.17 9.91
CA GLY A 32 24.71 2.35 10.03
C GLY A 32 23.27 1.84 9.99
N GLU A 33 22.46 2.21 10.98
CA GLU A 33 21.03 1.91 11.16
C GLU A 33 20.45 0.82 10.24
N ASP A 34 20.13 -0.35 10.80
CA ASP A 34 19.54 -1.50 10.09
C ASP A 34 18.16 -1.13 9.49
N VAL A 35 18.14 -0.38 8.39
CA VAL A 35 16.98 -0.19 7.54
C VAL A 35 16.63 -1.57 6.99
N PRO A 36 15.43 -2.11 7.28
CA PRO A 36 15.02 -3.41 6.75
C PRO A 36 15.18 -3.39 5.23
N CYS A 37 15.89 -4.37 4.67
CA CYS A 37 16.00 -4.51 3.22
C CYS A 37 14.59 -4.50 2.61
N THR A 38 14.35 -3.67 1.59
CA THR A 38 13.03 -3.50 0.93
C THR A 38 12.37 -4.84 0.63
N ARG A 39 13.14 -5.84 0.19
CA ARG A 39 12.67 -7.21 -0.05
C ARG A 39 12.04 -7.88 1.17
N LEU A 40 12.62 -7.73 2.36
CA LEU A 40 12.09 -8.28 3.61
C LEU A 40 10.76 -7.63 3.96
N LEU A 41 10.67 -6.30 3.85
CA LEU A 41 9.42 -5.57 4.04
C LEU A 41 8.35 -6.04 3.05
N VAL A 42 8.71 -6.19 1.77
CA VAL A 42 7.81 -6.70 0.74
C VAL A 42 7.33 -8.12 1.08
N ALA A 43 8.21 -9.01 1.56
CA ALA A 43 7.80 -10.35 1.97
C ALA A 43 6.79 -10.31 3.13
N GLN A 44 7.07 -9.53 4.17
CA GLN A 44 6.17 -9.38 5.34
C GLN A 44 4.85 -8.69 4.95
N GLY A 45 4.90 -7.69 4.08
CA GLY A 45 3.73 -7.03 3.51
C GLY A 45 2.87 -7.97 2.67
N MET A 46 3.51 -8.84 1.85
CA MET A 46 2.83 -9.88 1.07
C MET A 46 2.12 -10.89 1.96
N GLU A 47 2.78 -11.33 3.03
CA GLU A 47 2.18 -12.22 4.03
C GLU A 47 0.95 -11.58 4.67
N ASN A 48 1.04 -10.31 5.07
CA ASN A 48 -0.08 -9.55 5.63
C ASN A 48 -1.25 -9.37 4.63
N LEU A 49 -0.95 -9.08 3.36
CA LEU A 49 -1.95 -9.02 2.29
C LEU A 49 -2.69 -10.34 2.13
N ILE A 50 -1.96 -11.46 2.12
CA ILE A 50 -2.52 -12.81 1.99
C ILE A 50 -3.41 -13.15 3.19
N GLU A 51 -2.97 -12.85 4.41
CA GLU A 51 -3.71 -13.13 5.63
C GLU A 51 -5.03 -12.35 5.70
N HIS A 52 -5.03 -11.10 5.25
CA HIS A 52 -6.16 -10.18 5.33
C HIS A 52 -6.85 -9.93 3.98
N ILE A 53 -6.71 -10.85 3.03
CA ILE A 53 -7.07 -10.63 1.62
C ILE A 53 -8.52 -10.21 1.39
N THR A 54 -9.45 -10.73 2.19
CA THR A 54 -10.87 -10.38 2.11
C THR A 54 -11.14 -8.94 2.56
N LEU A 55 -10.37 -8.43 3.51
CA LEU A 55 -10.47 -7.06 3.97
C LEU A 55 -9.90 -6.09 2.93
N PHE A 56 -8.79 -6.47 2.29
CA PHE A 56 -8.23 -5.70 1.19
C PHE A 56 -9.16 -5.68 -0.02
N ASP A 57 -9.72 -6.82 -0.44
CA ASP A 57 -10.70 -6.87 -1.54
C ASP A 57 -11.94 -5.98 -1.28
N ALA A 58 -12.35 -5.82 -0.02
CA ALA A 58 -13.45 -4.94 0.34
C ALA A 58 -13.08 -3.44 0.35
N CYS A 59 -11.78 -3.12 0.45
CA CYS A 59 -11.29 -1.74 0.54
C CYS A 59 -10.76 -1.20 -0.79
N LEU A 60 -10.11 -2.04 -1.59
CA LEU A 60 -9.37 -1.56 -2.76
C LEU A 60 -10.31 -1.21 -3.91
N THR A 61 -10.12 -0.03 -4.48
CA THR A 61 -10.89 0.41 -5.65
C THR A 61 -10.34 -0.23 -6.91
N GLU A 62 -11.22 -0.78 -7.75
CA GLU A 62 -10.82 -1.47 -8.98
C GLU A 62 -10.22 -0.54 -10.04
N ASP A 63 -10.46 0.77 -9.95
CA ASP A 63 -10.05 1.79 -10.93
C ASP A 63 -8.62 2.32 -10.71
N THR A 64 -7.85 1.77 -9.76
CA THR A 64 -6.48 2.23 -9.51
C THR A 64 -5.47 1.52 -10.44
N PRO A 65 -4.42 2.21 -10.93
CA PRO A 65 -3.42 1.61 -11.82
C PRO A 65 -2.54 0.55 -11.10
N PHE A 66 -2.48 0.60 -9.76
CA PHE A 66 -1.57 -0.20 -8.94
C PHE A 66 -1.94 -1.67 -8.88
N MET A 67 -3.22 -2.05 -8.93
CA MET A 67 -3.60 -3.47 -8.93
C MET A 67 -3.01 -4.22 -10.12
N LYS A 68 -3.17 -3.65 -11.33
CA LYS A 68 -2.65 -4.26 -12.55
C LYS A 68 -1.12 -4.26 -12.57
N HIS A 69 -0.51 -3.17 -12.11
CA HIS A 69 0.94 -3.04 -12.01
C HIS A 69 1.52 -4.09 -11.05
N PHE A 70 0.96 -4.19 -9.85
CA PHE A 70 1.31 -5.19 -8.84
C PHE A 70 1.30 -6.60 -9.40
N ILE A 71 0.19 -7.01 -10.04
CA ILE A 71 0.09 -8.34 -10.65
C ILE A 71 1.14 -8.54 -11.75
N GLY A 72 1.41 -7.52 -12.56
CA GLY A 72 2.47 -7.56 -13.57
C GLY A 72 3.86 -7.75 -12.96
N CYS A 73 4.16 -7.02 -11.87
CA CYS A 73 5.41 -7.17 -11.12
C CYS A 73 5.54 -8.56 -10.51
N LEU A 74 4.46 -9.13 -9.95
CA LEU A 74 4.51 -10.50 -9.40
C LEU A 74 4.75 -11.57 -10.48
N GLN A 75 4.22 -11.37 -11.69
CA GLN A 75 4.47 -12.28 -12.81
C GLN A 75 5.90 -12.17 -13.34
N GLY A 76 6.49 -10.98 -13.24
CA GLY A 76 7.84 -10.68 -13.71
C GLY A 76 8.92 -10.80 -12.63
N LEU A 77 8.58 -11.20 -11.40
CA LEU A 77 9.51 -11.26 -10.27
C LEU A 77 10.68 -12.19 -10.60
N ARG A 78 11.90 -11.69 -10.37
CA ARG A 78 13.16 -12.41 -10.58
C ARG A 78 13.92 -12.60 -9.27
N ASP A 79 14.88 -13.52 -9.29
CA ASP A 79 15.69 -13.86 -8.12
C ASP A 79 16.71 -12.76 -7.73
N ASP A 80 16.86 -11.69 -8.54
CA ASP A 80 17.90 -10.66 -8.42
C ASP A 80 17.42 -9.34 -7.77
N ASP A 81 16.30 -9.38 -7.05
CA ASP A 81 15.65 -8.23 -6.37
C ASP A 81 15.05 -7.16 -7.30
N THR A 82 15.19 -7.36 -8.62
CA THR A 82 14.53 -6.52 -9.63
C THR A 82 13.02 -6.64 -9.47
N GLY A 83 12.34 -5.54 -9.14
CA GLY A 83 10.89 -5.49 -8.98
C GLY A 83 10.40 -5.33 -7.54
N SER A 84 11.25 -5.53 -6.53
CA SER A 84 10.85 -5.43 -5.11
C SER A 84 10.40 -4.01 -4.73
N GLU A 85 11.05 -2.99 -5.28
CA GLU A 85 10.71 -1.58 -5.05
C GLU A 85 9.33 -1.23 -5.63
N GLN A 86 9.04 -1.68 -6.85
CA GLN A 86 7.74 -1.47 -7.48
C GLN A 86 6.61 -2.17 -6.71
N ILE A 87 6.86 -3.40 -6.25
CA ILE A 87 5.90 -4.14 -5.42
C ILE A 87 5.69 -3.42 -4.08
N PHE A 88 6.76 -2.88 -3.49
CA PHE A 88 6.68 -2.08 -2.27
C PHE A 88 5.77 -0.86 -2.46
N GLU A 89 5.98 -0.09 -3.53
CA GLU A 89 5.16 1.08 -3.85
C GLU A 89 3.68 0.73 -4.05
N ASP A 90 3.37 -0.36 -4.77
CA ASP A 90 2.00 -0.83 -4.93
C ASP A 90 1.36 -1.22 -3.58
N MET A 91 2.11 -1.92 -2.72
CA MET A 91 1.65 -2.29 -1.37
C MET A 91 1.35 -1.08 -0.51
N VAL A 92 2.20 -0.05 -0.56
CA VAL A 92 2.00 1.21 0.16
C VAL A 92 0.64 1.83 -0.20
N ILE A 93 0.29 1.86 -1.49
CA ILE A 93 -1.03 2.34 -1.94
C ILE A 93 -2.15 1.49 -1.35
N PHE A 94 -2.03 0.16 -1.40
CA PHE A 94 -3.09 -0.72 -0.87
C PHE A 94 -3.30 -0.53 0.64
N PHE A 95 -2.20 -0.40 1.39
CA PHE A 95 -2.24 -0.16 2.83
C PHE A 95 -2.80 1.22 3.15
N ARG A 96 -2.43 2.23 2.37
CA ARG A 96 -2.96 3.59 2.51
C ARG A 96 -4.45 3.65 2.25
N GLU A 97 -4.93 3.03 1.19
CA GLU A 97 -6.35 3.01 0.85
C GLU A 97 -7.17 2.31 1.96
N LYS A 98 -6.69 1.15 2.43
CA LYS A 98 -7.29 0.47 3.59
C LYS A 98 -7.29 1.36 4.84
N ALA A 99 -6.19 2.05 5.11
CA ALA A 99 -6.04 2.94 6.27
C ALA A 99 -6.99 4.15 6.23
N LEU A 100 -7.33 4.64 5.03
CA LEU A 100 -8.29 5.72 4.84
C LEU A 100 -9.74 5.24 5.01
N ARG A 101 -10.03 3.98 4.71
CA ARG A 101 -11.39 3.41 4.77
C ARG A 101 -11.74 2.78 6.11
N LEU A 102 -10.75 2.41 6.92
CA LEU A 102 -10.94 1.67 8.17
C LEU A 102 -10.33 2.40 9.37
N PRO A 103 -10.87 2.17 10.59
CA PRO A 103 -10.30 2.78 11.79
C PRO A 103 -8.87 2.29 12.06
N PRO A 104 -8.01 3.08 12.75
CA PRO A 104 -6.62 2.72 13.02
C PRO A 104 -6.43 1.37 13.72
N SER A 105 -7.42 0.91 14.50
CA SER A 105 -7.39 -0.41 15.15
C SER A 105 -7.38 -1.60 14.17
N ARG A 106 -7.67 -1.36 12.88
CA ARG A 106 -7.61 -2.34 11.80
C ARG A 106 -6.28 -2.33 11.05
N GLN A 107 -5.32 -1.48 11.43
CA GLN A 107 -4.00 -1.42 10.80
C GLN A 107 -2.99 -2.30 11.54
N THR A 108 -2.36 -3.21 10.81
CA THR A 108 -1.33 -4.09 11.37
C THR A 108 0.00 -3.33 11.57
N PRO A 109 0.91 -3.82 12.42
CA PRO A 109 2.22 -3.18 12.61
C PRO A 109 3.03 -3.08 11.31
N ILE A 110 2.99 -4.11 10.47
CA ILE A 110 3.74 -4.13 9.20
C ILE A 110 3.17 -3.15 8.17
N GLU A 111 1.85 -2.95 8.13
CA GLU A 111 1.23 -1.91 7.28
C GLU A 111 1.74 -0.52 7.66
N ARG A 112 1.79 -0.24 8.97
CA ARG A 112 2.30 1.04 9.50
C ARG A 112 3.78 1.22 9.22
N GLU A 113 4.58 0.17 9.38
CA GLU A 113 6.01 0.20 9.10
C GLU A 113 6.27 0.50 7.62
N ILE A 114 5.60 -0.21 6.69
CA ILE A 114 5.77 -0.01 5.25
C ILE A 114 5.35 1.41 4.83
N MET A 115 4.22 1.90 5.35
CA MET A 115 3.80 3.29 5.09
C MET A 115 4.81 4.30 5.65
N LEU A 116 5.30 4.10 6.88
CA LEU A 116 6.29 5.00 7.49
C LEU A 116 7.61 5.03 6.70
N GLN A 117 8.10 3.87 6.27
CA GLN A 117 9.32 3.76 5.46
C GLN A 117 9.17 4.51 4.13
N PHE A 118 8.02 4.38 3.47
CA PHE A 118 7.71 5.16 2.28
C PHE A 118 7.64 6.67 2.59
N GLU A 119 6.96 7.08 3.65
CA GLU A 119 6.86 8.49 4.01
C GLU A 119 8.23 9.12 4.28
N ILE A 120 9.13 8.38 4.94
CA ILE A 120 10.51 8.78 5.20
C ILE A 120 11.31 8.88 3.88
N SER A 121 11.21 7.90 2.98
CA SER A 121 11.95 7.92 1.70
C SER A 121 11.53 9.10 0.83
N GLN A 122 10.24 9.43 0.84
CA GLN A 122 9.66 10.51 0.07
C GLN A 122 9.96 11.93 0.60
N MET A 123 10.60 12.09 1.77
CA MET A 123 10.82 13.42 2.36
C MET A 123 11.71 14.34 1.51
N ASN A 124 12.58 13.78 0.66
CA ASN A 124 13.52 14.53 -0.17
C ASN A 124 13.39 14.25 -1.68
N GLU A 125 12.34 13.53 -2.09
CA GLU A 125 12.14 13.13 -3.48
C GLU A 125 11.33 14.15 -4.30
N ASP A 126 11.36 13.99 -5.62
CA ASP A 126 10.59 14.77 -6.58
C ASP A 126 9.08 14.68 -6.25
N PRO A 127 8.39 15.82 -6.04
CA PRO A 127 6.98 15.82 -5.70
C PRO A 127 6.06 15.24 -6.80
N GLU A 128 6.54 15.05 -8.03
CA GLU A 128 5.72 14.62 -9.16
C GLU A 128 5.64 13.10 -9.37
N SER A 129 6.19 12.28 -8.46
CA SER A 129 6.08 10.82 -8.58
C SER A 129 4.62 10.36 -8.50
N MET A 130 4.22 9.44 -9.40
CA MET A 130 2.83 8.97 -9.48
C MET A 130 2.37 8.34 -8.15
N VAL A 131 3.22 7.53 -7.53
CA VAL A 131 2.91 6.87 -6.25
C VAL A 131 2.66 7.90 -5.14
N ARG A 132 3.50 8.95 -5.06
CA ARG A 132 3.35 10.02 -4.09
C ARG A 132 2.04 10.80 -4.27
N LEU A 133 1.73 11.20 -5.51
CA LEU A 133 0.47 11.91 -5.82
C LEU A 133 -0.75 11.07 -5.44
N TRP A 134 -0.71 9.77 -5.70
CA TRP A 134 -1.78 8.88 -5.27
C TRP A 134 -1.88 8.74 -3.76
N TYR A 135 -0.75 8.60 -3.07
CA TYR A 135 -0.70 8.42 -1.63
C TYR A 135 -1.26 9.63 -0.85
N TRP A 136 -0.90 10.85 -1.27
CA TRP A 136 -1.26 12.08 -0.55
C TRP A 136 -2.49 12.82 -1.09
N GLU A 137 -2.79 12.73 -2.39
CA GLU A 137 -3.82 13.56 -3.02
C GLU A 137 -4.99 12.74 -3.57
N PHE A 138 -4.72 11.77 -4.45
CA PHE A 138 -5.79 11.07 -5.15
C PHE A 138 -6.54 10.07 -4.26
N LEU A 139 -5.85 9.24 -3.46
CA LEU A 139 -6.53 8.28 -2.59
C LEU A 139 -7.43 8.96 -1.54
N PRO A 140 -6.98 9.99 -0.79
CA PRO A 140 -7.86 10.68 0.15
C PRO A 140 -9.12 11.24 -0.51
N THR A 141 -8.97 11.86 -1.69
CA THR A 141 -10.08 12.42 -2.46
C THR A 141 -11.04 11.33 -2.95
N LEU A 142 -10.51 10.22 -3.46
CA LEU A 142 -11.29 9.08 -3.94
C LEU A 142 -12.12 8.46 -2.80
N VAL A 143 -11.48 8.16 -1.67
CA VAL A 143 -12.15 7.57 -0.50
C VAL A 143 -13.23 8.49 0.05
N GLN A 144 -12.96 9.80 0.10
CA GLN A 144 -13.96 10.79 0.49
C GLN A 144 -15.16 10.77 -0.45
N HIS A 145 -14.93 10.77 -1.76
CA HIS A 145 -15.99 10.73 -2.76
C HIS A 145 -16.83 9.44 -2.65
N ASP A 146 -16.19 8.29 -2.48
CA ASP A 146 -16.89 7.01 -2.29
C ASP A 146 -17.75 7.01 -1.03
N PHE A 147 -17.24 7.56 0.07
CA PHE A 147 -17.99 7.70 1.31
C PHE A 147 -19.23 8.57 1.14
N LEU A 148 -19.10 9.74 0.51
CA LEU A 148 -20.23 10.63 0.23
C LEU A 148 -21.27 9.98 -0.69
N ARG A 149 -20.80 9.27 -1.72
CA ARG A 149 -21.66 8.52 -2.64
C ARG A 149 -22.43 7.42 -1.91
N ALA A 150 -21.79 6.69 -1.00
CA ALA A 150 -22.43 5.65 -0.20
C ALA A 150 -23.52 6.20 0.74
N LEU A 151 -23.38 7.46 1.19
CA LEU A 151 -24.39 8.17 1.96
C LEU A 151 -25.50 8.79 1.10
N GLY A 152 -25.41 8.68 -0.23
CA GLY A 152 -26.34 9.33 -1.17
C GLY A 152 -26.24 10.86 -1.15
N LEU A 153 -25.12 11.41 -0.67
CA LEU A 153 -24.89 12.84 -0.57
C LEU A 153 -24.20 13.35 -1.83
N ASP A 154 -24.71 14.46 -2.38
CA ASP A 154 -23.96 15.21 -3.37
C ASP A 154 -22.72 15.87 -2.74
N ARG A 155 -21.80 16.37 -3.56
CA ARG A 155 -20.53 16.95 -3.10
C ARG A 155 -20.72 18.08 -2.08
N ARG A 156 -21.77 18.91 -2.22
CA ARG A 156 -22.01 20.06 -1.35
C ARG A 156 -22.57 19.63 -0.01
N SER A 157 -23.60 18.79 -0.04
CA SER A 157 -24.22 18.16 1.14
C SER A 157 -23.19 17.31 1.90
N GLY A 158 -22.29 16.66 1.18
CA GLY A 158 -21.20 15.87 1.73
C GLY A 158 -20.12 16.72 2.41
N GLN A 159 -19.74 17.87 1.83
CA GLN A 159 -18.84 18.81 2.49
C GLN A 159 -19.44 19.38 3.78
N GLU A 160 -20.74 19.73 3.77
CA GLU A 160 -21.44 20.19 4.96
C GLU A 160 -21.51 19.12 6.06
N TYR A 161 -21.78 17.86 5.67
CA TYR A 161 -21.75 16.72 6.60
C TYR A 161 -20.37 16.49 7.19
N LEU A 162 -19.32 16.44 6.36
CA LEU A 162 -17.95 16.24 6.83
C LEU A 162 -17.49 17.39 7.73
N HIS A 163 -17.84 18.63 7.39
CA HIS A 163 -17.57 19.78 8.24
C HIS A 163 -18.29 19.67 9.60
N ALA A 164 -19.57 19.24 9.61
CA ALA A 164 -20.33 19.05 10.84
C ALA A 164 -19.78 17.92 11.74
N VAL A 165 -19.22 16.86 11.14
CA VAL A 165 -18.74 15.68 11.87
C VAL A 165 -17.27 15.80 12.28
N THR A 166 -16.43 16.46 11.47
CA THR A 166 -14.97 16.52 11.68
C THR A 166 -14.48 17.90 12.12
N GLY A 167 -15.28 18.96 11.96
CA GLY A 167 -14.87 20.33 12.24
C GLY A 167 -13.83 20.92 11.28
N VAL A 168 -13.51 20.22 10.18
CA VAL A 168 -12.49 20.65 9.22
C VAL A 168 -13.14 21.42 8.07
N CYS A 169 -12.82 22.70 7.95
CA CYS A 169 -13.03 23.48 6.73
C CYS A 169 -11.93 23.14 5.72
N LEU A 170 -12.29 22.70 4.52
CA LEU A 170 -11.36 22.68 3.39
C LEU A 170 -11.63 23.95 2.57
N ASN A 171 -10.66 24.88 2.60
CA ASN A 171 -10.67 26.05 1.74
C ASN A 171 -10.59 25.60 0.27
N SER A 172 -11.34 26.33 -0.56
CA SER A 172 -11.54 26.11 -1.99
C SER A 172 -10.26 26.17 -2.82
#